data_AF-A0A1G8FJW6-F1
#
_entry.id   AF-A0A1G8FJW6-F1
#
_cell.length_a   1.000
_cell.length_b   1.000
_cell.length_c   1.000
_cell.angle_alpha   90.00
_cell.angle_beta   90.00
_cell.angle_gamma   90.00
#
_symmetry.space_group_name_H-M   'P 1'
#
loop_
_entity.id
_entity.type
_entity.pdbx_description
1 polymer ?
#
loop_
_entity_poly.entity_id
_entity_poly.type
_entity_poly.pdbx_seq_one_letter_code
_entity_poly.pdbx_strand_id
1 'polypeptide(L)'
;MVTLKPRLTAILAFLFAITTLSAWSADIPDAIRHALKQAEIPEAAIGIYVKDVNGKQPILAVNSDIALNPASVMKLVTTYAGLELLGPAYTWRTEIYALGKVENGILRGDLAIKGYGDPNLNLENFWLLVRQIRQTGLKEITGDLILDTSYYNVAVGDPGAFDGDRYKTYNIFPEAVLVNYRASALHLIPHPENNTVRVVADPASELLELKNNLKLTRGNCGDWRNQLHIDVRKHEGNNGRVTVVLSGNYAIQCGQNTYHLSLHESSDYVHDLFKKLWVQQGGSFRGSVRSGGVPNGIAPLRVYYSPSLADIIRGINKFSNNVAARQLYLALGETTIPPNSNASVSLDQSDIAIRQWLFSKRLSFPDLVVENGSGLSRKERISAYHMGELLMAAFHSPVMPEFVSSLAIAGVDGTMRNRFRGTLVAGKAHLKTGTLNEVMAIAGYLLDHKDRRVVVVFFVNHPQAGSARLAIDALIRWIYERS
;
A
#
# COMPACT_ATOMS: atom_id res chain seq x y z
N MET A 1 2.73 92.93 26.77
CA MET A 1 2.86 91.80 27.73
C MET A 1 1.88 90.71 27.31
N VAL A 2 2.32 89.46 27.44
CA VAL A 2 1.61 88.19 27.20
C VAL A 2 1.53 87.70 25.75
N THR A 3 2.21 86.57 25.60
CA THR A 3 2.49 85.70 24.46
C THR A 3 1.41 84.64 24.24
N LEU A 4 1.09 84.32 22.98
CA LEU A 4 0.55 83.02 22.56
C LEU A 4 1.56 82.34 21.63
N LYS A 5 1.85 81.05 21.86
CA LYS A 5 2.42 80.16 20.84
C LYS A 5 1.75 78.78 20.88
N PRO A 6 1.49 78.14 19.73
CA PRO A 6 0.84 76.84 19.65
C PRO A 6 1.86 75.69 19.74
N ARG A 7 1.40 74.51 20.21
CA ARG A 7 2.20 73.29 20.29
C ARG A 7 2.14 72.51 18.98
N LEU A 8 3.31 72.15 18.45
CA LEU A 8 3.51 71.23 17.33
C LEU A 8 3.28 69.77 17.75
N THR A 9 2.59 69.03 16.90
CA THR A 9 2.48 67.57 16.85
C THR A 9 3.80 66.93 16.40
N ALA A 10 4.22 65.84 17.07
CA ALA A 10 5.31 64.98 16.62
C ALA A 10 4.77 63.56 16.35
N ILE A 11 4.92 63.09 15.12
CA ILE A 11 4.58 61.73 14.67
C ILE A 11 5.86 60.88 14.79
N LEU A 12 5.81 59.80 15.59
CA LEU A 12 6.87 58.80 15.69
C LEU A 12 6.67 57.74 14.59
N ALA A 13 7.65 57.57 13.71
CA ALA A 13 7.69 56.47 12.74
C ALA A 13 8.39 55.24 13.37
N PHE A 14 7.67 54.12 13.45
CA PHE A 14 8.21 52.83 13.89
C PHE A 14 8.76 52.08 12.65
N LEU A 15 10.07 51.87 12.58
CA LEU A 15 10.70 51.02 11.56
C LEU A 15 10.48 49.54 11.93
N PHE A 16 9.72 48.82 11.11
CA PHE A 16 9.63 47.37 11.15
C PHE A 16 10.88 46.77 10.48
N ALA A 17 11.74 46.12 11.27
CA ALA A 17 12.83 45.32 10.74
C ALA A 17 12.27 44.03 10.13
N ILE A 18 12.13 44.00 8.80
CA ILE A 18 11.80 42.80 8.05
C ILE A 18 13.06 41.93 8.02
N THR A 19 13.12 40.90 8.88
CA THR A 19 14.09 39.82 8.73
C THR A 19 13.73 39.01 7.50
N THR A 20 14.43 39.24 6.40
CA THR A 20 14.33 38.42 5.19
C THR A 20 14.90 37.04 5.49
N LEU A 21 14.03 36.04 5.60
CA LEU A 21 14.44 34.63 5.54
C LEU A 21 15.04 34.40 4.15
N SER A 22 16.36 34.21 4.08
CA SER A 22 17.04 33.85 2.84
C SER A 22 16.49 32.51 2.35
N ALA A 23 15.75 32.53 1.24
CA ALA A 23 15.38 31.33 0.52
C ALA A 23 16.68 30.65 0.03
N TRP A 24 17.00 29.50 0.60
CA TRP A 24 18.11 28.66 0.13
C TRP A 24 17.70 28.04 -1.21
N SER A 25 18.08 28.67 -2.31
CA SER A 25 18.04 28.05 -3.64
C SER A 25 19.38 27.40 -3.90
N ALA A 26 19.56 26.15 -3.50
CA ALA A 26 20.66 25.35 -4.03
C ALA A 26 20.28 24.93 -5.47
N ASP A 27 21.11 25.29 -6.44
CA ASP A 27 20.90 24.89 -7.83
C ASP A 27 20.83 23.37 -7.97
N ILE A 28 19.89 22.88 -8.78
CA ILE A 28 19.79 21.47 -9.11
C ILE A 28 21.11 21.02 -9.78
N PRO A 29 21.75 19.93 -9.31
CA PRO A 29 22.91 19.34 -9.95
C PRO A 29 22.73 19.09 -11.46
N ASP A 30 23.75 19.38 -12.26
CA ASP A 30 23.68 19.36 -13.73
C ASP A 30 23.23 18.03 -14.32
N ALA A 31 23.64 16.90 -13.71
CA ALA A 31 23.23 15.57 -14.15
C ALA A 31 21.71 15.36 -14.04
N ILE A 32 21.11 15.89 -12.99
CA ILE A 32 19.65 15.83 -12.77
C ILE A 32 18.96 16.76 -13.78
N ARG A 33 19.48 17.99 -13.94
CA ARG A 33 18.95 18.98 -14.89
C ARG A 33 18.97 18.47 -16.33
N HIS A 34 20.06 17.85 -16.77
CA HIS A 34 20.16 17.23 -18.10
C HIS A 34 19.16 16.09 -18.28
N ALA A 35 19.03 15.21 -17.30
CA ALA A 35 18.09 14.10 -17.36
C ALA A 35 16.62 14.59 -17.39
N LEU A 36 16.29 15.66 -16.67
CA LEU A 36 14.96 16.29 -16.71
C LEU A 36 14.68 16.92 -18.09
N LYS A 37 15.64 17.64 -18.66
CA LYS A 37 15.52 18.19 -20.02
C LYS A 37 15.32 17.10 -21.07
N GLN A 38 16.09 16.00 -20.99
CA GLN A 38 15.94 14.86 -21.89
C GLN A 38 14.56 14.19 -21.77
N ALA A 39 13.99 14.19 -20.57
CA ALA A 39 12.66 13.66 -20.30
C ALA A 39 11.52 14.66 -20.63
N GLU A 40 11.84 15.88 -21.07
CA GLU A 40 10.90 16.98 -21.29
C GLU A 40 10.08 17.33 -20.03
N ILE A 41 10.73 17.31 -18.86
CA ILE A 41 10.11 17.61 -17.57
C ILE A 41 10.64 18.95 -17.06
N PRO A 42 9.79 19.97 -16.89
CA PRO A 42 10.21 21.26 -16.35
C PRO A 42 10.48 21.17 -14.85
N GLU A 43 11.38 22.03 -14.33
CA GLU A 43 11.72 22.05 -12.91
C GLU A 43 10.52 22.40 -12.01
N ALA A 44 9.56 23.17 -12.51
CA ALA A 44 8.31 23.47 -11.78
C ALA A 44 7.43 22.23 -11.52
N ALA A 45 7.62 21.13 -12.27
CA ALA A 45 6.85 19.90 -12.12
C ALA A 45 7.45 18.92 -11.10
N ILE A 46 8.53 19.32 -10.42
CA ILE A 46 9.23 18.47 -9.46
C ILE A 46 9.30 19.08 -8.07
N GLY A 47 9.46 18.23 -7.06
CA GLY A 47 9.83 18.60 -5.70
C GLY A 47 10.96 17.70 -5.21
N ILE A 48 12.08 18.28 -4.77
CA ILE A 48 13.24 17.55 -4.23
C ILE A 48 13.55 18.04 -2.82
N TYR A 49 13.80 17.09 -1.92
CA TYR A 49 14.33 17.36 -0.59
C TYR A 49 15.40 16.32 -0.23
N VAL A 50 16.58 16.80 0.16
CA VAL A 50 17.71 15.97 0.58
C VAL A 50 18.30 16.55 1.86
N LYS A 51 18.41 15.74 2.90
CA LYS A 51 18.94 16.19 4.21
C LYS A 51 19.72 15.07 4.89
N ASP A 52 20.88 15.40 5.44
CA ASP A 52 21.63 14.48 6.31
C ASP A 52 20.82 14.28 7.59
N VAL A 53 20.68 13.06 8.08
CA VAL A 53 19.87 12.78 9.28
C VAL A 53 20.38 13.53 10.52
N ASN A 54 21.68 13.85 10.57
CA ASN A 54 22.30 14.64 11.63
C ASN A 54 22.47 16.12 11.24
N GLY A 55 22.08 16.49 10.02
CA GLY A 55 22.24 17.82 9.47
C GLY A 55 21.15 18.79 9.93
N LYS A 56 21.54 20.03 10.25
CA LYS A 56 20.59 21.09 10.62
C LYS A 56 19.81 21.64 9.42
N GLN A 57 20.45 21.69 8.25
CA GLN A 57 19.90 22.28 7.03
C GLN A 57 19.83 21.22 5.92
N PRO A 58 18.87 21.35 4.97
CA PRO A 58 18.85 20.49 3.80
C PRO A 58 20.11 20.71 2.95
N ILE A 59 20.61 19.64 2.34
CA ILE A 59 21.67 19.72 1.32
C ILE A 59 21.09 20.20 -0.02
N LEU A 60 19.87 19.80 -0.34
CA LEU A 60 19.17 20.21 -1.55
C LEU A 60 17.68 20.35 -1.25
N ALA A 61 17.10 21.48 -1.63
CA ALA A 61 15.67 21.74 -1.53
C ALA A 61 15.25 22.50 -2.80
N VAL A 62 14.34 21.90 -3.58
CA VAL A 62 13.89 22.43 -4.86
C VAL A 62 12.39 22.27 -4.91
N ASN A 63 11.65 23.38 -4.97
CA ASN A 63 10.18 23.38 -4.91
C ASN A 63 9.65 22.49 -3.77
N SER A 64 10.39 22.39 -2.67
CA SER A 64 10.18 21.36 -1.65
C SER A 64 8.88 21.56 -0.89
N ASP A 65 8.37 22.79 -0.86
CA ASP A 65 7.15 23.18 -0.15
C ASP A 65 5.89 23.04 -1.03
N ILE A 66 6.05 22.71 -2.32
CA ILE A 66 4.91 22.49 -3.22
C ILE A 66 4.30 21.12 -2.93
N ALA A 67 3.00 21.12 -2.63
CA ALA A 67 2.23 19.90 -2.40
C ALA A 67 2.01 19.15 -3.72
N LEU A 68 2.60 17.96 -3.85
CA LEU A 68 2.50 17.12 -5.04
C LEU A 68 1.84 15.78 -4.70
N ASN A 69 1.32 15.09 -5.70
CA ASN A 69 0.86 13.72 -5.52
C ASN A 69 2.08 12.80 -5.32
N PRO A 70 2.20 12.11 -4.17
CA PRO A 70 3.37 11.28 -3.87
C PRO A 70 3.26 9.85 -4.42
N ALA A 71 2.13 9.50 -5.04
CA ALA A 71 1.76 8.12 -5.34
C ALA A 71 1.98 7.22 -4.11
N SER A 72 2.42 5.97 -4.32
CA SER A 72 2.68 5.00 -3.25
C SER A 72 3.74 5.40 -2.22
N VAL A 73 4.41 6.55 -2.36
CA VAL A 73 5.22 7.11 -1.26
C VAL A 73 4.33 7.55 -0.09
N MET A 74 3.03 7.82 -0.30
CA MET A 74 2.06 8.07 0.79
C MET A 74 2.04 6.97 1.85
N LYS A 75 2.33 5.71 1.46
CA LYS A 75 2.41 4.57 2.40
C LYS A 75 3.43 4.79 3.53
N LEU A 76 4.43 5.67 3.35
CA LEU A 76 5.36 6.03 4.41
C LEU A 76 4.66 6.75 5.56
N VAL A 77 3.69 7.62 5.27
CA VAL A 77 2.85 8.26 6.30
C VAL A 77 2.08 7.18 7.06
N THR A 78 1.35 6.34 6.34
CA THR A 78 0.50 5.27 6.92
C THR A 78 1.29 4.26 7.73
N THR A 79 2.43 3.78 7.22
CA THR A 79 3.23 2.76 7.89
C THR A 79 4.01 3.30 9.08
N TYR A 80 4.50 4.55 9.02
CA TYR A 80 5.13 5.17 10.18
C TYR A 80 4.09 5.47 11.27
N ALA A 81 2.95 6.07 10.91
CA ALA A 81 1.86 6.31 11.84
C ALA A 81 1.38 5.01 12.49
N GLY A 82 1.24 3.93 11.72
CA GLY A 82 0.88 2.61 12.25
C GLY A 82 1.86 2.10 13.30
N LEU A 83 3.16 2.16 13.03
CA LEU A 83 4.17 1.72 14.01
C LEU A 83 4.12 2.54 15.31
N GLU A 84 3.90 3.85 15.21
CA GLU A 84 3.88 4.75 16.37
C GLU A 84 2.59 4.65 17.19
N LEU A 85 1.45 4.48 16.52
CA LEU A 85 0.14 4.47 17.16
C LEU A 85 -0.27 3.09 17.67
N LEU A 86 -0.05 2.04 16.87
CA LEU A 86 -0.47 0.68 17.18
C LEU A 86 0.67 -0.13 17.84
N GLY A 87 1.92 0.23 17.53
CA GLY A 87 3.11 -0.47 18.00
C GLY A 87 3.55 -1.61 17.05
N PRO A 88 4.85 -1.93 16.99
CA PRO A 88 5.39 -2.95 16.07
C PRO A 88 4.83 -4.36 16.32
N ALA A 89 4.42 -4.65 17.55
CA ALA A 89 3.85 -5.93 17.97
C ALA A 89 2.34 -6.05 17.74
N TYR A 90 1.68 -5.01 17.21
CA TYR A 90 0.24 -5.04 16.94
C TYR A 90 -0.12 -6.21 16.01
N THR A 91 -1.24 -6.87 16.31
CA THR A 91 -1.79 -7.95 15.50
C THR A 91 -3.27 -7.72 15.32
N TRP A 92 -3.77 -7.97 14.12
CA TRP A 92 -5.20 -8.00 13.85
C TRP A 92 -5.78 -9.32 14.33
N ARG A 93 -6.98 -9.25 14.88
CA ARG A 93 -7.74 -10.45 15.24
C ARG A 93 -8.73 -10.81 14.14
N THR A 94 -8.98 -12.10 13.97
CA THR A 94 -10.12 -12.65 13.25
C THR A 94 -10.80 -13.66 14.15
N GLU A 95 -12.07 -13.46 14.43
CA GLU A 95 -12.82 -14.23 15.43
C GLU A 95 -13.75 -15.23 14.73
N ILE A 96 -13.76 -16.46 15.24
CA ILE A 96 -14.56 -17.56 14.73
C ILE A 96 -15.62 -17.91 15.75
N TYR A 97 -16.88 -17.96 15.33
CA TYR A 97 -18.02 -18.26 16.20
C TYR A 97 -18.77 -19.49 15.70
N ALA A 98 -19.22 -20.31 16.64
CA ALA A 98 -20.19 -21.37 16.39
C ALA A 98 -21.58 -20.84 16.73
N LEU A 99 -22.43 -20.63 15.71
CA LEU A 99 -23.81 -20.16 15.86
C LEU A 99 -24.76 -21.36 15.85
N GLY A 100 -24.58 -22.23 16.83
CA GLY A 100 -25.32 -23.49 16.95
C GLY A 100 -24.70 -24.41 17.99
N LYS A 101 -25.29 -25.59 18.16
CA LYS A 101 -24.75 -26.60 19.07
C LYS A 101 -23.61 -27.37 18.40
N VAL A 102 -22.51 -27.53 19.13
CA VAL A 102 -21.38 -28.39 18.72
C VAL A 102 -21.45 -29.70 19.51
N GLU A 103 -21.71 -30.81 18.82
CA GLU A 103 -21.83 -32.15 19.42
C GLU A 103 -20.99 -33.14 18.62
N ASN A 104 -20.06 -33.86 19.28
CA ASN A 104 -19.19 -34.85 18.64
C ASN A 104 -18.40 -34.32 17.41
N GLY A 105 -18.07 -33.02 17.42
CA GLY A 105 -17.40 -32.34 16.31
C GLY A 105 -18.33 -31.92 15.17
N ILE A 106 -19.65 -31.98 15.33
CA ILE A 106 -20.62 -31.51 14.34
C ILE A 106 -21.23 -30.21 14.86
N LEU A 107 -21.07 -29.11 14.12
CA LEU A 107 -21.79 -27.86 14.34
C LEU A 107 -23.14 -27.93 13.65
N ARG A 108 -24.20 -28.09 14.44
CA ARG A 108 -25.59 -27.98 14.03
C ARG A 108 -26.00 -26.51 14.00
N GLY A 109 -25.54 -25.80 12.97
CA GLY A 109 -25.77 -24.37 12.80
C GLY A 109 -24.71 -23.72 11.91
N ASP A 110 -24.66 -22.40 11.95
CA ASP A 110 -23.78 -21.61 11.10
C ASP A 110 -22.42 -21.41 11.79
N LEU A 111 -21.35 -21.37 11.00
CA LEU A 111 -20.04 -20.90 11.47
C LEU A 111 -19.92 -19.43 11.05
N ALA A 112 -19.46 -18.52 11.92
CA ALA A 112 -19.21 -17.13 11.54
C ALA A 112 -17.73 -16.78 11.62
N ILE A 113 -17.25 -16.00 10.65
CA ILE A 113 -15.95 -15.35 10.63
C ILE A 113 -16.20 -13.86 10.77
N LYS A 114 -15.81 -13.29 11.92
CA LYS A 114 -15.80 -11.85 12.13
C LYS A 114 -14.40 -11.31 11.92
N GLY A 115 -14.30 -10.44 10.93
CA GLY A 115 -13.04 -9.82 10.56
C GLY A 115 -12.89 -8.45 11.20
N TYR A 116 -11.63 -8.09 11.48
CA TYR A 116 -11.25 -6.76 11.95
C TYR A 116 -10.24 -6.12 10.99
N GLY A 117 -10.22 -6.57 9.74
CA GLY A 117 -9.43 -5.98 8.65
C GLY A 117 -7.97 -6.40 8.61
N ASP A 118 -7.65 -7.63 8.99
CA ASP A 118 -6.30 -8.21 8.88
C ASP A 118 -5.70 -7.98 7.47
N PRO A 119 -4.63 -7.16 7.34
CA PRO A 119 -3.99 -6.88 6.07
C PRO A 119 -3.29 -8.08 5.45
N ASN A 120 -3.08 -9.16 6.20
CA ASN A 120 -2.29 -10.32 5.83
C ASN A 120 -3.06 -11.63 6.01
N LEU A 121 -4.39 -11.61 5.94
CA LEU A 121 -5.20 -12.82 5.79
C LEU A 121 -5.07 -13.39 4.36
N ASN A 122 -3.83 -13.58 3.91
CA ASN A 122 -3.44 -14.17 2.64
C ASN A 122 -3.77 -15.67 2.58
N LEU A 123 -3.49 -16.34 1.45
CA LEU A 123 -3.78 -17.76 1.28
C LEU A 123 -3.17 -18.63 2.39
N GLU A 124 -1.91 -18.40 2.74
CA GLU A 124 -1.17 -19.15 3.75
C GLU A 124 -1.77 -18.96 5.14
N ASN A 125 -2.07 -17.72 5.52
CA ASN A 125 -2.64 -17.39 6.82
C ASN A 125 -4.12 -17.81 6.92
N PHE A 126 -4.86 -17.77 5.82
CA PHE A 126 -6.22 -18.30 5.77
C PHE A 126 -6.22 -19.83 5.89
N TRP A 127 -5.26 -20.53 5.26
CA TRP A 127 -5.07 -21.96 5.48
C TRP A 127 -4.77 -22.28 6.95
N LEU A 128 -3.90 -21.50 7.60
CA LEU A 128 -3.61 -21.62 9.03
C LEU A 128 -4.85 -21.36 9.89
N LEU A 129 -5.65 -20.35 9.57
CA LEU A 129 -6.92 -20.07 10.25
C LEU A 129 -7.87 -21.26 10.13
N VAL A 130 -8.11 -21.77 8.91
CA VAL A 130 -8.96 -22.95 8.68
C VAL A 130 -8.45 -24.15 9.48
N ARG A 131 -7.13 -24.34 9.54
CA ARG A 131 -6.49 -25.37 10.38
C ARG A 131 -6.73 -25.18 11.86
N GLN A 132 -6.65 -23.96 12.36
CA GLN A 132 -6.95 -23.67 13.76
C GLN A 132 -8.43 -23.93 14.09
N ILE A 133 -9.35 -23.70 13.14
CA ILE A 133 -10.76 -24.08 13.31
C ILE A 133 -10.88 -25.61 13.43
N ARG A 134 -10.22 -26.38 12.56
CA ARG A 134 -10.19 -27.85 12.64
C ARG A 134 -9.66 -28.35 13.99
N GLN A 135 -8.65 -27.69 14.53
CA GLN A 135 -8.02 -28.05 15.81
C GLN A 135 -8.92 -27.83 17.04
N THR A 136 -10.05 -27.12 16.89
CA THR A 136 -11.08 -27.06 17.94
C THR A 136 -11.81 -28.39 18.13
N GLY A 137 -11.60 -29.36 17.23
CA GLY A 137 -12.33 -30.62 17.18
C GLY A 137 -13.53 -30.59 16.23
N LEU A 138 -13.82 -29.43 15.61
CA LEU A 138 -14.89 -29.27 14.64
C LEU A 138 -14.57 -30.05 13.35
N LYS A 139 -15.45 -31.02 13.04
CA LYS A 139 -15.38 -31.96 11.92
C LYS A 139 -16.33 -31.59 10.78
N GLU A 140 -17.56 -31.20 11.10
CA GLU A 140 -18.63 -30.93 10.14
C GLU A 140 -19.39 -29.65 10.50
N ILE A 141 -19.76 -28.88 9.48
CA ILE A 141 -20.60 -27.69 9.59
C ILE A 141 -21.85 -27.94 8.74
N THR A 142 -23.02 -28.00 9.38
CA THR A 142 -24.28 -28.31 8.68
C THR A 142 -25.00 -27.08 8.16
N GLY A 143 -24.70 -25.88 8.69
CA GLY A 143 -25.24 -24.61 8.24
C GLY A 143 -24.31 -23.87 7.28
N ASP A 144 -24.49 -22.55 7.22
CA ASP A 144 -23.74 -21.64 6.36
C ASP A 144 -22.46 -21.11 7.02
N LEU A 145 -21.61 -20.50 6.20
CA LEU A 145 -20.51 -19.66 6.66
C LEU A 145 -20.94 -18.17 6.61
N ILE A 146 -21.00 -17.53 7.77
CA ILE A 146 -21.36 -16.11 7.90
C ILE A 146 -20.09 -15.26 7.88
N LEU A 147 -20.04 -14.24 7.02
CA LEU A 147 -18.99 -13.23 7.04
C LEU A 147 -19.51 -11.99 7.75
N ASP A 148 -18.98 -11.72 8.94
CA ASP A 148 -19.25 -10.50 9.68
C ASP A 148 -18.18 -9.46 9.34
N THR A 149 -18.59 -8.51 8.50
CA THR A 149 -17.78 -7.39 8.03
C THR A 149 -18.11 -6.07 8.73
N SER A 150 -18.91 -6.10 9.80
CA SER A 150 -19.46 -4.91 10.47
C SER A 150 -18.42 -4.00 11.11
N TYR A 151 -17.17 -4.46 11.27
CA TYR A 151 -16.11 -3.65 11.87
C TYR A 151 -15.71 -2.45 11.03
N TYR A 152 -15.88 -2.51 9.70
CA TYR A 152 -15.58 -1.40 8.81
C TYR A 152 -16.85 -0.78 8.25
N ASN A 153 -16.94 0.55 8.35
CA ASN A 153 -17.98 1.36 7.73
C ASN A 153 -17.36 2.18 6.60
N VAL A 154 -17.22 1.55 5.43
CA VAL A 154 -16.58 2.14 4.27
C VAL A 154 -17.51 1.98 3.07
N ALA A 155 -17.72 3.08 2.33
CA ALA A 155 -18.49 3.04 1.09
C ALA A 155 -17.75 2.19 0.04
N VAL A 156 -18.43 1.18 -0.49
CA VAL A 156 -17.93 0.36 -1.60
C VAL A 156 -18.48 0.95 -2.91
N GLY A 157 -17.58 1.28 -3.83
CA GLY A 157 -17.92 1.79 -5.16
C GLY A 157 -17.49 0.84 -6.28
N ASP A 158 -17.46 1.33 -7.53
CA ASP A 158 -16.87 0.58 -8.63
C ASP A 158 -15.32 0.63 -8.54
N PRO A 159 -14.62 -0.53 -8.42
CA PRO A 159 -13.16 -0.56 -8.32
C PRO A 159 -12.43 0.10 -9.50
N GLY A 160 -13.05 0.10 -10.69
CA GLY A 160 -12.49 0.69 -11.90
C GLY A 160 -12.91 2.15 -12.15
N ALA A 161 -13.63 2.80 -11.23
CA ALA A 161 -14.25 4.10 -11.50
C ALA A 161 -13.27 5.21 -11.94
N PHE A 162 -12.01 5.14 -11.49
CA PHE A 162 -11.03 6.20 -11.71
C PHE A 162 -9.98 5.89 -12.79
N ASP A 163 -9.85 4.64 -13.23
CA ASP A 163 -8.83 4.19 -14.20
C ASP A 163 -9.34 3.18 -15.25
N GLY A 164 -10.59 2.72 -15.13
CA GLY A 164 -11.20 1.69 -15.99
C GLY A 164 -10.76 0.26 -15.67
N ASP A 165 -9.92 0.06 -14.66
CA ASP A 165 -9.10 -1.14 -14.49
C ASP A 165 -9.64 -2.04 -13.35
N ARG A 166 -10.95 -2.34 -13.40
CA ARG A 166 -11.70 -2.92 -12.26
C ARG A 166 -11.15 -4.22 -11.68
N TYR A 167 -10.47 -5.03 -12.50
CA TYR A 167 -9.98 -6.36 -12.10
C TYR A 167 -8.55 -6.34 -11.56
N LYS A 168 -7.89 -5.17 -11.57
CA LYS A 168 -6.56 -5.05 -11.00
C LYS A 168 -6.63 -5.19 -9.48
N THR A 169 -5.74 -6.01 -8.92
CA THR A 169 -5.74 -6.24 -7.48
C THR A 169 -5.42 -4.99 -6.66
N TYR A 170 -4.78 -4.00 -7.26
CA TYR A 170 -4.50 -2.74 -6.58
C TYR A 170 -5.77 -1.86 -6.38
N ASN A 171 -6.89 -2.19 -7.04
CA ASN A 171 -8.17 -1.48 -6.98
C ASN A 171 -9.16 -2.06 -5.96
N ILE A 172 -8.82 -3.17 -5.31
CA ILE A 172 -9.67 -3.79 -4.30
C ILE A 172 -9.88 -2.82 -3.12
N PHE A 173 -11.15 -2.68 -2.72
CA PHE A 173 -11.52 -1.95 -1.52
C PHE A 173 -11.10 -2.72 -0.25
N PRO A 174 -10.75 -2.02 0.83
CA PRO A 174 -10.52 -2.67 2.12
C PRO A 174 -11.82 -3.30 2.63
N GLU A 175 -11.70 -4.44 3.28
CA GLU A 175 -12.83 -5.16 3.86
C GLU A 175 -12.41 -5.74 5.21
N ALA A 176 -13.34 -5.76 6.16
CA ALA A 176 -13.09 -6.32 7.48
C ALA A 176 -12.74 -7.83 7.39
N VAL A 177 -13.36 -8.56 6.46
CA VAL A 177 -13.02 -9.95 6.11
C VAL A 177 -12.49 -10.00 4.67
N LEU A 178 -11.21 -9.65 4.48
CA LEU A 178 -10.57 -9.72 3.17
C LEU A 178 -9.64 -10.92 3.07
N VAL A 179 -10.12 -12.02 2.51
CA VAL A 179 -9.31 -13.24 2.32
C VAL A 179 -8.52 -13.16 1.03
N ASN A 180 -7.20 -13.34 1.14
CA ASN A 180 -6.23 -13.38 0.05
C ASN A 180 -6.33 -12.24 -0.95
N TYR A 181 -6.76 -11.06 -0.48
CA TYR A 181 -7.08 -9.93 -1.34
C TYR A 181 -8.02 -10.31 -2.50
N ARG A 182 -8.84 -11.37 -2.40
CA ARG A 182 -9.64 -11.90 -3.52
C ARG A 182 -8.83 -12.13 -4.80
N ALA A 183 -7.53 -12.34 -4.65
CA ALA A 183 -6.60 -12.38 -5.77
C ALA A 183 -6.51 -13.80 -6.31
N SER A 184 -6.60 -13.90 -7.62
CA SER A 184 -6.27 -15.09 -8.40
C SER A 184 -4.99 -14.79 -9.16
N ALA A 185 -3.93 -15.53 -8.85
CA ALA A 185 -2.68 -15.52 -9.57
C ALA A 185 -2.81 -16.38 -10.83
N LEU A 186 -2.41 -15.83 -11.97
CA LEU A 186 -2.25 -16.56 -13.22
C LEU A 186 -0.75 -16.72 -13.47
N HIS A 187 -0.23 -17.93 -13.39
CA HIS A 187 1.16 -18.24 -13.69
C HIS A 187 1.31 -18.53 -15.18
N LEU A 188 2.04 -17.66 -15.88
CA LEU A 188 2.38 -17.81 -17.30
C LEU A 188 3.74 -18.50 -17.40
N ILE A 189 3.75 -19.71 -17.97
CA ILE A 189 4.92 -20.58 -18.02
C ILE A 189 5.20 -20.91 -19.49
N PRO A 190 6.26 -20.35 -20.10
CA PRO A 190 6.60 -20.67 -21.48
C PRO A 190 7.09 -22.12 -21.59
N HIS A 191 6.63 -22.83 -22.63
CA HIS A 191 7.06 -24.19 -23.00
C HIS A 191 7.61 -24.16 -24.42
N PRO A 192 8.91 -23.82 -24.59
CA PRO A 192 9.53 -23.69 -25.91
C PRO A 192 9.47 -24.96 -26.75
N GLU A 193 9.55 -26.13 -26.12
CA GLU A 193 9.52 -27.44 -26.80
C GLU A 193 8.22 -27.67 -27.58
N ASN A 194 7.10 -27.20 -27.04
CA ASN A 194 5.77 -27.35 -27.65
C ASN A 194 5.26 -26.05 -28.28
N ASN A 195 6.08 -24.99 -28.32
CA ASN A 195 5.71 -23.66 -28.78
C ASN A 195 4.42 -23.09 -28.15
N THR A 196 4.23 -23.32 -26.84
CA THR A 196 3.03 -22.87 -26.10
C THR A 196 3.40 -22.08 -24.85
N VAL A 197 2.43 -21.35 -24.32
CA VAL A 197 2.47 -20.82 -22.95
C VAL A 197 1.46 -21.61 -22.15
N ARG A 198 1.85 -22.21 -21.03
CA ARG A 198 0.89 -22.81 -20.09
C ARG A 198 0.45 -21.75 -19.09
N VAL A 199 -0.85 -21.69 -18.82
CA VAL A 199 -1.41 -20.80 -17.80
C VAL A 199 -2.04 -21.62 -16.70
N VAL A 200 -1.71 -21.32 -15.45
CA VAL A 200 -2.26 -21.99 -14.27
C VAL A 200 -2.80 -20.94 -13.30
N ALA A 201 -4.05 -21.11 -12.85
CA ALA A 201 -4.62 -20.29 -11.79
C ALA A 201 -4.21 -20.82 -10.40
N ASP A 202 -3.93 -19.91 -9.48
CA ASP A 202 -3.68 -20.18 -8.07
C ASP A 202 -4.37 -19.11 -7.18
N PRO A 203 -5.22 -19.51 -6.21
CA PRO A 203 -5.70 -20.87 -5.98
C PRO A 203 -6.53 -21.39 -7.16
N ALA A 204 -6.50 -22.71 -7.38
CA ALA A 204 -7.38 -23.33 -8.37
C ALA A 204 -8.84 -23.09 -7.97
N SER A 205 -9.66 -22.52 -8.86
CA SER A 205 -11.05 -22.15 -8.59
C SER A 205 -12.04 -22.90 -9.48
N GLU A 206 -13.15 -23.39 -8.92
CA GLU A 206 -14.26 -23.94 -9.74
C GLU A 206 -15.07 -22.80 -10.39
N LEU A 207 -14.91 -21.59 -9.87
CA LEU A 207 -15.55 -20.37 -10.34
C LEU A 207 -14.79 -19.70 -11.50
N LEU A 208 -13.67 -20.26 -11.94
CA LEU A 208 -12.81 -19.69 -12.98
C LEU A 208 -12.63 -20.67 -14.14
N GLU A 209 -13.08 -20.25 -15.33
CA GLU A 209 -12.74 -20.90 -16.59
C GLU A 209 -11.63 -20.10 -17.29
N LEU A 210 -10.48 -20.73 -17.53
CA LEU A 210 -9.37 -20.10 -18.27
C LEU A 210 -9.37 -20.55 -19.74
N LYS A 211 -9.41 -19.59 -20.66
CA LYS A 211 -9.19 -19.80 -22.10
C LYS A 211 -7.87 -19.18 -22.51
N ASN A 212 -6.91 -20.00 -22.88
CA ASN A 212 -5.56 -19.57 -23.20
C ASN A 212 -5.31 -19.59 -24.71
N ASN A 213 -5.24 -18.39 -25.29
CA ASN A 213 -4.96 -18.14 -26.70
C ASN A 213 -3.62 -17.41 -26.89
N LEU A 214 -2.69 -17.53 -25.92
CA LEU A 214 -1.38 -16.91 -26.00
C LEU A 214 -0.49 -17.60 -27.02
N LYS A 215 0.25 -16.78 -27.78
CA LYS A 215 1.25 -17.25 -28.73
C LYS A 215 2.64 -17.06 -28.13
N LEU A 216 3.40 -18.14 -28.02
CA LEU A 216 4.80 -18.06 -27.63
C LEU A 216 5.60 -17.45 -28.78
N THR A 217 6.40 -16.43 -28.51
CA THR A 217 7.22 -15.74 -29.52
C THR A 217 8.70 -15.73 -29.13
N ARG A 218 9.55 -15.51 -30.13
CA ARG A 218 10.98 -15.21 -29.93
C ARG A 218 11.14 -13.69 -29.87
N GLY A 219 11.95 -13.20 -28.94
CA GLY A 219 12.21 -11.77 -28.77
C GLY A 219 12.49 -11.39 -27.32
N ASN A 220 12.74 -10.10 -27.10
CA ASN A 220 12.90 -9.53 -25.77
C ASN A 220 11.55 -9.51 -25.03
N CYS A 221 11.57 -9.71 -23.72
CA CYS A 221 10.33 -9.70 -22.94
C CYS A 221 9.59 -8.35 -23.01
N GLY A 222 10.35 -7.25 -22.97
CA GLY A 222 9.81 -5.90 -22.99
C GLY A 222 8.73 -5.69 -21.92
N ASP A 223 7.71 -4.92 -22.26
CA ASP A 223 6.53 -4.72 -21.43
C ASP A 223 5.44 -5.77 -21.72
N TRP A 224 5.71 -7.01 -21.30
CA TRP A 224 4.81 -8.14 -21.52
C TRP A 224 3.42 -7.94 -20.93
N ARG A 225 3.27 -7.10 -19.89
CA ARG A 225 1.98 -6.86 -19.24
C ARG A 225 1.03 -6.08 -20.13
N ASN A 226 1.55 -5.12 -20.90
CA ASN A 226 0.77 -4.35 -21.87
C ASN A 226 0.54 -5.11 -23.18
N GLN A 227 1.35 -6.13 -23.48
CA GLN A 227 1.15 -7.02 -24.63
C GLN A 227 0.14 -8.14 -24.36
N LEU A 228 -0.17 -8.40 -23.09
CA LEU A 228 -1.14 -9.39 -22.65
C LEU A 228 -2.55 -8.81 -22.72
N HIS A 229 -3.38 -9.31 -23.63
CA HIS A 229 -4.79 -8.97 -23.68
C HIS A 229 -5.60 -9.93 -22.79
N ILE A 230 -6.42 -9.37 -21.91
CA ILE A 230 -7.24 -10.11 -20.95
C ILE A 230 -8.69 -9.67 -21.14
N ASP A 231 -9.53 -10.59 -21.59
CA ASP A 231 -10.97 -10.40 -21.71
C ASP A 231 -11.66 -11.22 -20.61
N VAL A 232 -12.39 -10.52 -19.73
CA VAL A 232 -13.06 -11.10 -18.56
C VAL A 232 -14.56 -11.07 -18.78
N ARG A 233 -15.17 -12.25 -18.89
CA ARG A 233 -16.61 -12.43 -19.15
C ARG A 233 -17.29 -13.01 -17.92
N LYS A 234 -18.23 -12.25 -17.35
CA LYS A 234 -19.09 -12.73 -16.26
C LYS A 234 -20.30 -13.47 -16.85
N HIS A 235 -20.69 -14.58 -16.22
CA HIS A 235 -21.91 -15.31 -16.57
C HIS A 235 -23.03 -14.94 -15.60
N GLU A 236 -24.09 -14.29 -16.09
CA GLU A 236 -25.25 -13.96 -15.26
C GLU A 236 -25.94 -15.24 -14.76
N GLY A 237 -26.37 -15.26 -13.50
CA GLY A 237 -27.13 -16.35 -12.88
C GLY A 237 -26.34 -17.62 -12.53
N ASN A 238 -25.00 -17.64 -12.68
CA ASN A 238 -24.20 -18.86 -12.58
C ASN A 238 -23.25 -18.89 -11.36
N ASN A 239 -23.73 -18.48 -10.18
CA ASN A 239 -23.00 -18.50 -8.90
C ASN A 239 -21.58 -17.88 -8.96
N GLY A 240 -21.44 -16.73 -9.63
CA GLY A 240 -20.17 -16.00 -9.67
C GLY A 240 -19.12 -16.58 -10.63
N ARG A 241 -19.47 -17.54 -11.51
CA ARG A 241 -18.51 -18.06 -12.51
C ARG A 241 -18.04 -16.98 -13.49
N VAL A 242 -16.74 -16.98 -13.76
CA VAL A 242 -16.06 -16.04 -14.67
C VAL A 242 -15.22 -16.81 -15.68
N THR A 243 -15.30 -16.43 -16.96
CA THR A 243 -14.35 -16.87 -17.99
C THR A 243 -13.31 -15.78 -18.22
N VAL A 244 -12.02 -16.14 -18.16
CA VAL A 244 -10.92 -15.25 -18.53
C VAL A 244 -10.27 -15.78 -19.80
N VAL A 245 -10.29 -14.96 -20.86
CA VAL A 245 -9.63 -15.23 -22.14
C VAL A 245 -8.32 -14.44 -22.18
N LEU A 246 -7.21 -15.15 -22.32
CA LEU A 246 -5.87 -14.57 -22.46
C LEU A 246 -5.43 -14.67 -23.91
N SER A 247 -5.04 -13.57 -24.53
CA SER A 247 -4.52 -13.55 -25.89
C SER A 247 -3.37 -12.55 -26.06
N GLY A 248 -2.66 -12.66 -27.18
CA GLY A 248 -1.47 -11.85 -27.46
C GLY A 248 -0.20 -12.69 -27.56
N ASN A 249 0.94 -11.99 -27.62
CA ASN A 249 2.25 -12.59 -27.76
C ASN A 249 2.95 -12.63 -26.40
N TYR A 250 3.65 -13.73 -26.11
CA TYR A 250 4.46 -13.88 -24.90
C TYR A 250 5.86 -14.37 -25.28
N ALA A 251 6.88 -13.55 -25.04
CA ALA A 251 8.24 -13.88 -25.47
C ALA A 251 8.89 -14.91 -24.54
N ILE A 252 9.65 -15.87 -25.08
CA ILE A 252 10.39 -16.88 -24.30
C ILE A 252 11.28 -16.22 -23.23
N GLN A 253 11.93 -15.11 -23.57
CA GLN A 253 12.83 -14.39 -22.65
C GLN A 253 12.11 -13.77 -21.45
N CYS A 254 10.77 -13.71 -21.44
CA CYS A 254 10.04 -13.34 -20.24
C CYS A 254 10.23 -14.33 -19.10
N GLY A 255 10.55 -15.59 -19.41
CA GLY A 255 10.56 -16.67 -18.43
C GLY A 255 9.18 -16.85 -17.80
N GLN A 256 9.14 -17.43 -16.61
CA GLN A 256 7.91 -17.56 -15.84
C GLN A 256 7.53 -16.21 -15.21
N ASN A 257 6.28 -15.79 -15.40
CA ASN A 257 5.72 -14.62 -14.73
C ASN A 257 4.37 -14.94 -14.10
N THR A 258 3.95 -14.06 -13.20
CA THR A 258 2.64 -14.13 -12.56
C THR A 258 1.87 -12.84 -12.81
N TYR A 259 0.60 -12.98 -13.15
CA TYR A 259 -0.34 -11.88 -13.31
C TYR A 259 -1.49 -12.05 -12.32
N HIS A 260 -1.81 -11.03 -11.54
CA HIS A 260 -2.85 -11.13 -10.52
C HIS A 260 -4.12 -10.40 -10.97
N LEU A 261 -5.27 -11.04 -10.78
CA LEU A 261 -6.60 -10.50 -11.04
C LEU A 261 -7.50 -10.66 -9.81
N SER A 262 -8.41 -9.71 -9.61
CA SER A 262 -9.51 -9.80 -8.66
C SER A 262 -10.80 -10.05 -9.43
N LEU A 263 -11.27 -11.29 -9.50
CA LEU A 263 -12.35 -11.68 -10.42
C LEU A 263 -13.72 -11.82 -9.74
N HIS A 264 -13.72 -12.14 -8.45
CA HIS A 264 -14.88 -12.55 -7.68
C HIS A 264 -15.16 -11.59 -6.53
N GLU A 265 -16.43 -11.49 -6.14
CA GLU A 265 -16.80 -10.85 -4.88
C GLU A 265 -16.40 -11.73 -3.70
N SER A 266 -16.37 -11.13 -2.50
CA SER A 266 -15.80 -11.75 -1.30
C SER A 266 -16.55 -13.02 -0.87
N SER A 267 -17.87 -13.02 -0.98
CA SER A 267 -18.69 -14.19 -0.65
C SER A 267 -18.32 -15.42 -1.49
N ASP A 268 -18.22 -15.23 -2.81
CA ASP A 268 -17.94 -16.31 -3.76
C ASP A 268 -16.50 -16.79 -3.62
N TYR A 269 -15.55 -15.86 -3.48
CA TYR A 269 -14.13 -16.17 -3.30
C TYR A 269 -13.89 -16.94 -1.99
N VAL A 270 -14.46 -16.46 -0.88
CA VAL A 270 -14.32 -17.11 0.42
C VAL A 270 -15.02 -18.46 0.44
N HIS A 271 -16.19 -18.61 -0.20
CA HIS A 271 -16.89 -19.89 -0.29
C HIS A 271 -16.03 -20.95 -0.96
N ASP A 272 -15.55 -20.66 -2.17
CA ASP A 272 -14.75 -21.61 -2.96
C ASP A 272 -13.47 -21.99 -2.21
N LEU A 273 -12.75 -21.00 -1.66
CA LEU A 273 -11.49 -21.23 -0.96
C LEU A 273 -11.71 -21.95 0.39
N PHE A 274 -12.63 -21.49 1.22
CA PHE A 274 -12.91 -22.11 2.53
C PHE A 274 -13.34 -23.56 2.36
N LYS A 275 -14.29 -23.84 1.45
CA LYS A 275 -14.77 -25.19 1.18
C LYS A 275 -13.60 -26.12 0.80
N LYS A 276 -12.73 -25.68 -0.10
CA LYS A 276 -11.55 -26.46 -0.53
C LYS A 276 -10.62 -26.75 0.62
N LEU A 277 -10.22 -25.71 1.36
CA LEU A 277 -9.27 -25.87 2.47
C LEU A 277 -9.88 -26.70 3.61
N TRP A 278 -11.17 -26.54 3.89
CA TRP A 278 -11.88 -27.33 4.91
C TRP A 278 -11.90 -28.82 4.55
N VAL A 279 -12.26 -29.15 3.29
CA VAL A 279 -12.30 -30.53 2.80
C VAL A 279 -10.90 -31.16 2.75
N GLN A 280 -9.88 -30.42 2.28
CA GLN A 280 -8.49 -30.88 2.29
C GLN A 280 -7.98 -31.24 3.69
N GLN A 281 -8.54 -30.59 4.72
CA GLN A 281 -8.20 -30.85 6.13
C GLN A 281 -9.17 -31.86 6.80
N GLY A 282 -9.91 -32.63 6.01
CA GLY A 282 -10.79 -33.71 6.45
C GLY A 282 -12.14 -33.25 7.01
N GLY A 283 -12.56 -32.02 6.68
CA GLY A 283 -13.86 -31.49 7.07
C GLY A 283 -14.97 -31.69 6.04
N SER A 284 -16.21 -31.65 6.51
CA SER A 284 -17.41 -31.63 5.66
C SER A 284 -18.11 -30.29 5.80
N PHE A 285 -18.41 -29.64 4.67
CA PHE A 285 -19.16 -28.39 4.60
C PHE A 285 -19.95 -28.37 3.29
N ARG A 286 -21.26 -28.17 3.39
CA ARG A 286 -22.19 -28.11 2.24
C ARG A 286 -23.02 -26.83 2.19
N GLY A 287 -22.84 -25.94 3.16
CA GLY A 287 -23.53 -24.66 3.20
C GLY A 287 -23.03 -23.67 2.17
N SER A 288 -23.66 -22.50 2.17
CA SER A 288 -23.27 -21.34 1.37
C SER A 288 -22.49 -20.34 2.22
N VAL A 289 -21.94 -19.31 1.59
CA VAL A 289 -21.43 -18.12 2.28
C VAL A 289 -22.45 -17.00 2.17
N ARG A 290 -22.71 -16.30 3.28
CA ARG A 290 -23.52 -15.08 3.28
C ARG A 290 -22.98 -14.05 4.25
N SER A 291 -23.25 -12.77 3.99
CA SER A 291 -22.91 -11.69 4.91
C SER A 291 -23.91 -11.66 6.08
N GLY A 292 -23.43 -11.36 7.28
CA GLY A 292 -24.29 -11.23 8.47
C GLY A 292 -23.50 -10.86 9.71
N GLY A 293 -24.14 -10.21 10.69
CA GLY A 293 -23.50 -9.87 11.96
C GLY A 293 -23.51 -11.03 12.94
N VAL A 294 -22.45 -11.17 13.73
CA VAL A 294 -22.42 -12.09 14.88
C VAL A 294 -23.30 -11.51 16.00
N PRO A 295 -24.25 -12.29 16.57
CA PRO A 295 -25.04 -11.84 17.71
C PRO A 295 -24.18 -11.52 18.94
N ASN A 296 -24.61 -10.51 19.71
CA ASN A 296 -23.94 -10.14 20.96
C ASN A 296 -24.03 -11.26 22.01
N GLY A 297 -23.05 -11.31 22.92
CA GLY A 297 -23.05 -12.24 24.06
C GLY A 297 -22.59 -13.67 23.75
N ILE A 298 -22.15 -13.93 22.51
CA ILE A 298 -21.53 -15.21 22.12
C ILE A 298 -20.02 -15.07 22.26
N ALA A 299 -19.37 -16.04 22.92
CA ALA A 299 -17.91 -16.10 22.97
C ALA A 299 -17.35 -16.75 21.70
N PRO A 300 -16.20 -16.30 21.16
CA PRO A 300 -15.60 -16.91 20.00
C PRO A 300 -15.14 -18.34 20.33
N LEU A 301 -15.40 -19.27 19.40
CA LEU A 301 -14.84 -20.61 19.41
C LEU A 301 -13.30 -20.56 19.26
N ARG A 302 -12.81 -19.62 18.45
CA ARG A 302 -11.37 -19.41 18.23
C ARG A 302 -11.12 -17.96 17.85
N VAL A 303 -9.96 -17.43 18.28
CA VAL A 303 -9.42 -16.17 17.79
C VAL A 303 -8.11 -16.46 17.07
N TYR A 304 -8.00 -16.00 15.83
CA TYR A 304 -6.78 -16.00 15.04
C TYR A 304 -6.14 -14.62 15.12
N TYR A 305 -4.83 -14.57 15.30
CA TYR A 305 -4.05 -13.32 15.30
C TYR A 305 -3.12 -13.33 14.09
N SER A 306 -3.07 -12.21 13.37
CA SER A 306 -2.16 -12.00 12.23
C SER A 306 -0.69 -12.05 12.67
N PRO A 307 0.26 -12.14 11.71
CA PRO A 307 1.63 -11.70 11.96
C PRO A 307 1.68 -10.25 12.48
N SER A 308 2.81 -9.88 13.07
CA SER A 308 2.98 -8.56 13.68
C SER A 308 2.91 -7.43 12.64
N LEU A 309 2.56 -6.21 13.08
CA LEU A 309 2.60 -5.02 12.23
C LEU A 309 3.99 -4.82 11.61
N ALA A 310 5.07 -5.08 12.36
CA ALA A 310 6.43 -5.01 11.85
C ALA A 310 6.64 -5.91 10.62
N ASP A 311 6.06 -7.12 10.59
CA ASP A 311 6.11 -8.01 9.43
C ASP A 311 5.22 -7.51 8.29
N ILE A 312 4.02 -7.05 8.63
CA ILE A 312 3.00 -6.59 7.66
C ILE A 312 3.50 -5.38 6.87
N ILE A 313 4.14 -4.40 7.52
CA ILE A 313 4.64 -3.21 6.82
C ILE A 313 5.77 -3.53 5.83
N ARG A 314 6.50 -4.64 6.01
CA ARG A 314 7.50 -5.11 5.03
C ARG A 314 6.79 -5.49 3.73
N GLY A 315 5.67 -6.20 3.82
CA GLY A 315 4.81 -6.51 2.68
C GLY A 315 4.27 -5.26 2.00
N ILE A 316 3.81 -4.29 2.80
CA ILE A 316 3.30 -3.01 2.31
C ILE A 316 4.38 -2.22 1.56
N ASN A 317 5.55 -2.04 2.16
CA ASN A 317 6.56 -1.11 1.65
C ASN A 317 7.44 -1.74 0.55
N LYS A 318 7.90 -2.98 0.70
CA LYS A 318 8.75 -3.65 -0.31
C LYS A 318 8.00 -3.93 -1.61
N PHE A 319 6.76 -4.41 -1.51
CA PHE A 319 5.96 -4.80 -2.67
C PHE A 319 4.90 -3.75 -3.04
N SER A 320 4.83 -2.64 -2.29
CA SER A 320 3.90 -1.54 -2.54
C SER A 320 2.43 -1.96 -2.53
N ASN A 321 2.05 -2.86 -1.62
CA ASN A 321 0.69 -3.41 -1.58
C ASN A 321 -0.33 -2.32 -1.18
N ASN A 322 -1.18 -1.92 -2.12
CA ASN A 322 -2.20 -0.88 -1.91
C ASN A 322 -3.25 -1.32 -0.89
N VAL A 323 -3.75 -2.54 -1.03
CA VAL A 323 -4.86 -3.02 -0.24
C VAL A 323 -4.45 -3.18 1.22
N ALA A 324 -3.28 -3.77 1.48
CA ALA A 324 -2.74 -3.85 2.83
C ALA A 324 -2.47 -2.48 3.46
N ALA A 325 -2.03 -1.47 2.67
CA ALA A 325 -1.91 -0.10 3.16
C ALA A 325 -3.26 0.52 3.53
N ARG A 326 -4.32 0.26 2.75
CA ARG A 326 -5.68 0.73 3.06
C ARG A 326 -6.26 0.06 4.31
N GLN A 327 -6.00 -1.23 4.49
CA GLN A 327 -6.36 -1.97 5.71
C GLN A 327 -5.65 -1.36 6.94
N LEU A 328 -4.33 -1.12 6.85
CA LEU A 328 -3.58 -0.45 7.92
C LEU A 328 -4.09 0.97 8.18
N TYR A 329 -4.40 1.73 7.13
CA TYR A 329 -4.94 3.08 7.28
C TYR A 329 -6.24 3.07 8.10
N LEU A 330 -7.19 2.18 7.77
CA LEU A 330 -8.40 2.00 8.55
C LEU A 330 -8.11 1.60 10.00
N ALA A 331 -7.15 0.70 10.23
CA ALA A 331 -6.76 0.30 11.57
C ALA A 331 -6.27 1.48 12.44
N LEU A 332 -5.76 2.56 11.84
CA LEU A 332 -5.40 3.77 12.60
C LEU A 332 -6.64 4.41 13.25
N GLY A 333 -7.79 4.36 12.59
CA GLY A 333 -9.05 4.88 13.12
C GLY A 333 -9.50 4.20 14.41
N GLU A 334 -9.03 2.97 14.67
CA GLU A 334 -9.29 2.26 15.94
C GLU A 334 -8.79 3.01 17.17
N THR A 335 -7.75 3.83 17.01
CA THR A 335 -7.19 4.64 18.08
C THR A 335 -8.09 5.80 18.52
N THR A 336 -9.11 6.10 17.72
CA THR A 336 -10.08 7.18 17.98
C THR A 336 -11.37 6.68 18.64
N ILE A 337 -11.57 5.37 18.70
CA ILE A 337 -12.75 4.77 19.34
C ILE A 337 -12.39 4.23 20.73
N PRO A 338 -13.35 4.18 21.68
CA PRO A 338 -13.09 3.62 22.99
C PRO A 338 -12.64 2.15 22.90
N PRO A 339 -11.65 1.73 23.72
CA PRO A 339 -11.26 0.33 23.82
C PRO A 339 -12.47 -0.56 24.14
N ASN A 340 -12.53 -1.74 23.53
CA ASN A 340 -13.62 -2.71 23.69
C ASN A 340 -15.00 -2.22 23.21
N SER A 341 -15.07 -1.12 22.44
CA SER A 341 -16.31 -0.75 21.77
C SER A 341 -16.56 -1.64 20.55
N ASN A 342 -17.84 -1.88 20.25
CA ASN A 342 -18.27 -2.50 18.99
C ASN A 342 -18.49 -1.44 17.88
N ALA A 343 -17.85 -0.28 18.00
CA ALA A 343 -17.98 0.78 17.01
C ALA A 343 -17.25 0.39 15.73
N SER A 344 -17.89 0.64 14.59
CA SER A 344 -17.25 0.48 13.29
C SER A 344 -16.21 1.58 13.04
N VAL A 345 -15.18 1.27 12.27
CA VAL A 345 -14.13 2.22 11.87
C VAL A 345 -14.38 2.77 10.46
N SER A 346 -14.16 4.07 10.27
CA SER A 346 -14.29 4.77 8.99
C SER A 346 -12.97 5.42 8.53
N LEU A 347 -12.94 5.86 7.26
CA LEU A 347 -11.80 6.61 6.71
C LEU A 347 -11.62 7.98 7.39
N ASP A 348 -12.70 8.63 7.81
CA ASP A 348 -12.63 9.92 8.50
C ASP A 348 -11.95 9.78 9.87
N GLN A 349 -12.27 8.71 10.61
CA GLN A 349 -11.58 8.38 11.87
C GLN A 349 -10.09 8.12 11.65
N SER A 350 -9.73 7.55 10.51
CA SER A 350 -8.34 7.29 10.14
C SER A 350 -7.57 8.58 9.83
N ASP A 351 -8.18 9.56 9.15
CA ASP A 351 -7.57 10.90 8.96
C ASP A 351 -7.42 11.60 10.32
N ILE A 352 -8.46 11.58 11.17
CA ILE A 352 -8.41 12.15 12.52
C ILE A 352 -7.23 11.57 13.33
N ALA A 353 -7.04 10.25 13.28
CA ALA A 353 -5.92 9.58 13.94
C ALA A 353 -4.56 10.10 13.46
N ILE A 354 -4.36 10.24 12.14
CA ILE A 354 -3.13 10.82 11.57
C ILE A 354 -2.93 12.27 12.03
N ARG A 355 -3.98 13.10 11.99
CA ARG A 355 -3.91 14.52 12.40
C ARG A 355 -3.52 14.66 13.87
N GLN A 356 -4.16 13.87 14.75
CA GLN A 356 -3.86 13.84 16.18
C GLN A 356 -2.44 13.35 16.45
N TRP A 357 -1.99 12.31 15.74
CA TRP A 357 -0.64 11.80 15.83
C TRP A 357 0.41 12.84 15.41
N LEU A 358 0.26 13.48 14.26
CA LEU A 358 1.16 14.55 13.80
C LEU A 358 1.23 15.68 14.83
N PHE A 359 0.08 16.10 15.35
CA PHE A 359 0.01 17.11 16.41
C PHE A 359 0.77 16.67 17.68
N SER A 360 0.60 15.42 18.12
CA SER A 360 1.32 14.86 19.28
C SER A 360 2.84 14.86 19.09
N LYS A 361 3.30 14.73 17.84
CA LYS A 361 4.71 14.79 17.43
C LYS A 361 5.22 16.21 17.21
N ARG A 362 4.37 17.23 17.40
CA ARG A 362 4.65 18.64 17.07
C ARG A 362 5.04 18.83 15.60
N LEU A 363 4.49 18.00 14.72
CA LEU A 363 4.61 18.11 13.27
C LEU A 363 3.33 18.74 12.71
N SER A 364 3.48 19.73 11.84
CA SER A 364 2.35 20.43 11.22
C SER A 364 2.46 20.35 9.71
N PHE A 365 1.64 19.51 9.08
CA PHE A 365 1.63 19.28 7.62
C PHE A 365 0.30 19.76 7.01
N PRO A 366 0.10 21.09 6.83
CA PRO A 366 -1.17 21.65 6.38
C PRO A 366 -1.55 21.28 4.94
N ASP A 367 -0.58 20.94 4.12
CA ASP A 367 -0.70 20.47 2.73
C ASP A 367 -0.95 18.96 2.61
N LEU A 368 -0.85 18.21 3.71
CA LEU A 368 -1.08 16.77 3.71
C LEU A 368 -2.57 16.48 3.48
N VAL A 369 -2.85 15.75 2.40
CA VAL A 369 -4.16 15.21 2.07
C VAL A 369 -4.02 13.70 1.97
N VAL A 370 -4.70 12.96 2.86
CA VAL A 370 -4.78 11.50 2.86
C VAL A 370 -6.23 11.10 2.59
N GLU A 371 -6.49 10.29 1.56
CA GLU A 371 -7.85 9.82 1.24
C GLU A 371 -7.99 8.32 1.55
N ASN A 372 -6.96 7.53 1.27
CA ASN A 372 -6.99 6.09 1.49
C ASN A 372 -5.69 5.51 2.05
N GLY A 373 -4.66 6.34 2.27
CA GLY A 373 -3.41 5.93 2.92
C GLY A 373 -2.49 5.09 2.04
N SER A 374 -2.87 4.78 0.80
CA SER A 374 -2.07 3.96 -0.10
C SER A 374 -1.31 4.76 -1.16
N GLY A 375 -1.70 6.00 -1.46
CA GLY A 375 -1.12 6.72 -2.58
C GLY A 375 -1.80 6.45 -3.93
N LEU A 376 -2.88 5.67 -3.96
CA LEU A 376 -3.60 5.36 -5.20
C LEU A 376 -4.47 6.54 -5.66
N SER A 377 -4.94 7.35 -4.71
CA SER A 377 -5.82 8.49 -4.97
C SER A 377 -5.12 9.56 -5.82
N ARG A 378 -5.88 10.16 -6.74
CA ARG A 378 -5.43 11.34 -7.49
C ARG A 378 -5.51 12.64 -6.68
N LYS A 379 -6.19 12.64 -5.53
CA LYS A 379 -6.36 13.80 -4.64
C LYS A 379 -5.29 13.90 -3.57
N GLU A 380 -4.67 12.79 -3.19
CA GLU A 380 -3.66 12.76 -2.13
C GLU A 380 -2.47 13.69 -2.44
N ARG A 381 -2.01 14.43 -1.43
CA ARG A 381 -0.95 15.43 -1.57
C ARG A 381 -0.04 15.42 -0.34
N ILE A 382 1.24 15.68 -0.57
CA ILE A 382 2.23 16.06 0.45
C ILE A 382 3.42 16.72 -0.27
N SER A 383 4.04 17.70 0.37
CA SER A 383 5.25 18.35 -0.11
C SER A 383 6.48 17.47 0.10
N ALA A 384 7.54 17.69 -0.70
CA ALA A 384 8.79 16.96 -0.53
C ALA A 384 9.46 17.30 0.81
N TYR A 385 9.28 18.54 1.29
CA TYR A 385 9.73 19.00 2.60
C TYR A 385 9.06 18.21 3.73
N HIS A 386 7.73 18.13 3.76
CA HIS A 386 7.03 17.42 4.85
C HIS A 386 7.21 15.91 4.79
N MET A 387 7.31 15.31 3.60
CA MET A 387 7.73 13.90 3.49
C MET A 387 9.15 13.69 4.02
N GLY A 388 10.05 14.65 3.77
CA GLY A 388 11.40 14.65 4.32
C GLY A 388 11.42 14.73 5.84
N GLU A 389 10.66 15.65 6.41
CA GLU A 389 10.56 15.82 7.87
C GLU A 389 9.88 14.61 8.56
N LEU A 390 8.91 13.98 7.90
CA LEU A 390 8.34 12.69 8.34
C LEU A 390 9.43 11.61 8.41
N LEU A 391 10.28 11.49 7.39
CA LEU A 391 11.40 10.55 7.37
C LEU A 391 12.45 10.89 8.43
N MET A 392 12.74 12.16 8.65
CA MET A 392 13.63 12.59 9.74
C MET A 392 13.06 12.20 11.10
N ALA A 393 11.76 12.38 11.33
CA ALA A 393 11.08 11.94 12.55
C ALA A 393 11.13 10.42 12.71
N ALA A 394 10.84 9.66 11.65
CA ALA A 394 10.90 8.21 11.66
C ALA A 394 12.29 7.67 11.98
N PHE A 395 13.35 8.31 11.46
CA PHE A 395 14.73 7.92 11.73
C PHE A 395 15.15 8.10 13.19
N HIS A 396 14.60 9.10 13.88
CA HIS A 396 14.87 9.35 15.30
C HIS A 396 13.88 8.66 16.25
N SER A 397 12.94 7.87 15.71
CA SER A 397 11.93 7.18 16.50
C SER A 397 12.42 5.83 17.04
N PRO A 398 11.89 5.34 18.17
CA PRO A 398 12.19 3.98 18.65
C PRO A 398 11.85 2.88 17.64
N VAL A 399 10.84 3.09 16.78
CA VAL A 399 10.42 2.15 15.73
C VAL A 399 11.21 2.26 14.42
N MET A 400 12.31 3.04 14.42
CA MET A 400 13.17 3.22 13.25
C MET A 400 13.63 1.89 12.63
N PRO A 401 14.09 0.86 13.39
CA PRO A 401 14.59 -0.37 12.79
C PRO A 401 13.55 -1.10 11.94
N GLU A 402 12.32 -1.22 12.43
CA GLU A 402 11.19 -1.82 11.74
C GLU A 402 10.81 -1.00 10.51
N PHE A 403 10.73 0.33 10.66
CA PHE A 403 10.38 1.22 9.56
C PHE A 403 11.39 1.18 8.42
N VAL A 404 12.67 1.37 8.71
CA VAL A 404 13.74 1.41 7.68
C VAL A 404 13.87 0.04 7.01
N SER A 405 13.84 -1.05 7.77
CA SER A 405 13.98 -2.40 7.23
C SER A 405 12.80 -2.84 6.35
N SER A 406 11.64 -2.17 6.48
CA SER A 406 10.46 -2.40 5.65
C SER A 406 10.59 -1.84 4.23
N LEU A 407 11.50 -0.88 3.99
CA LEU A 407 11.65 -0.26 2.66
C LEU A 407 12.37 -1.19 1.67
N ALA A 408 12.19 -0.95 0.37
CA ALA A 408 12.86 -1.75 -0.66
C ALA A 408 14.34 -1.36 -0.75
N ILE A 409 15.22 -2.36 -0.84
CA ILE A 409 16.66 -2.17 -0.87
C ILE A 409 17.13 -2.12 -2.34
N ALA A 410 17.81 -1.04 -2.71
CA ALA A 410 18.33 -0.84 -4.06
C ALA A 410 19.20 -2.02 -4.51
N GLY A 411 18.86 -2.62 -5.65
CA GLY A 411 19.59 -3.74 -6.26
C GLY A 411 19.42 -5.08 -5.54
N VAL A 412 18.54 -5.17 -4.53
CA VAL A 412 18.39 -6.36 -3.68
C VAL A 412 16.96 -6.88 -3.69
N ASP A 413 15.97 -6.07 -3.30
CA ASP A 413 14.60 -6.57 -3.11
C ASP A 413 13.48 -5.56 -3.47
N GLY A 414 12.24 -6.03 -3.35
CA GLY A 414 11.04 -5.23 -3.58
C GLY A 414 10.98 -4.57 -4.96
N THR A 415 10.39 -3.37 -5.01
CA THR A 415 10.30 -2.56 -6.24
C THR A 415 11.65 -2.04 -6.73
N MET A 416 12.72 -2.18 -5.94
CA MET A 416 14.06 -1.70 -6.25
C MET A 416 15.03 -2.83 -6.65
N ARG A 417 14.60 -4.11 -6.64
CA ARG A 417 15.43 -5.30 -6.86
C ARG A 417 16.30 -5.26 -8.13
N ASN A 418 15.77 -4.67 -9.20
CA ASN A 418 16.43 -4.61 -10.51
C ASN A 418 17.09 -3.25 -10.77
N ARG A 419 16.99 -2.28 -9.85
CA ARG A 419 17.48 -0.91 -10.03
C ARG A 419 18.77 -0.74 -9.23
N PHE A 420 19.80 -0.15 -9.83
CA PHE A 420 21.16 -0.02 -9.25
C PHE A 420 21.92 -1.34 -9.02
N ARG A 421 21.44 -2.48 -9.54
CA ARG A 421 22.17 -3.75 -9.47
C ARG A 421 23.54 -3.62 -10.15
N GLY A 422 24.60 -4.09 -9.47
CA GLY A 422 25.98 -3.99 -9.98
C GLY A 422 26.60 -2.60 -9.90
N THR A 423 25.94 -1.64 -9.22
CA THR A 423 26.50 -0.30 -8.95
C THR A 423 26.88 -0.15 -7.48
N LEU A 424 27.64 0.89 -7.14
CA LEU A 424 28.05 1.19 -5.76
C LEU A 424 26.87 1.53 -4.81
N VAL A 425 25.71 1.89 -5.35
CA VAL A 425 24.50 2.18 -4.57
C VAL A 425 23.75 0.89 -4.14
N ALA A 426 24.05 -0.25 -4.75
CA ALA A 426 23.40 -1.52 -4.40
C ALA A 426 23.58 -1.83 -2.90
N GLY A 427 22.47 -2.15 -2.21
CA GLY A 427 22.47 -2.40 -0.77
C GLY A 427 22.59 -1.15 0.12
N LYS A 428 22.89 0.03 -0.44
CA LYS A 428 23.13 1.27 0.33
C LYS A 428 21.89 2.17 0.45
N ALA A 429 20.83 1.91 -0.33
CA ALA A 429 19.60 2.69 -0.31
C ALA A 429 18.37 1.88 0.08
N HIS A 430 17.57 2.43 1.01
CA HIS A 430 16.29 1.92 1.48
C HIS A 430 15.19 2.88 1.05
N LEU A 431 14.44 2.52 0.02
CA LEU A 431 13.59 3.46 -0.72
C LEU A 431 12.18 2.90 -0.92
N LYS A 432 11.19 3.77 -0.80
CA LYS A 432 9.82 3.54 -1.27
C LYS A 432 9.64 4.21 -2.62
N THR A 433 9.14 3.46 -3.58
CA THR A 433 8.78 3.97 -4.90
C THR A 433 7.28 4.29 -4.99
N GLY A 434 6.93 5.23 -5.85
CA GLY A 434 5.56 5.55 -6.25
C GLY A 434 5.47 5.79 -7.75
N THR A 435 4.43 5.24 -8.38
CA THR A 435 4.15 5.46 -9.80
C THR A 435 2.64 5.42 -10.01
N LEU A 436 2.11 6.43 -10.69
CA LEU A 436 0.76 6.48 -11.25
C LEU A 436 0.88 7.07 -12.66
N ASN A 437 -0.25 7.21 -13.37
CA ASN A 437 -0.28 8.08 -14.55
C ASN A 437 0.16 9.49 -14.12
N GLU A 438 1.10 10.05 -14.86
CA GLU A 438 1.65 11.40 -14.66
C GLU A 438 2.39 11.62 -13.33
N VAL A 439 2.67 10.56 -12.56
CA VAL A 439 3.36 10.67 -11.26
C VAL A 439 4.49 9.66 -11.17
N MET A 440 5.68 10.13 -10.81
CA MET A 440 6.79 9.29 -10.37
C MET A 440 7.38 9.86 -9.09
N ALA A 441 7.60 9.01 -8.11
CA ALA A 441 8.07 9.41 -6.80
C ALA A 441 9.05 8.40 -6.20
N ILE A 442 10.01 8.89 -5.43
CA ILE A 442 10.81 8.08 -4.52
C ILE A 442 11.02 8.83 -3.21
N ALA A 443 11.05 8.11 -2.10
CA ALA A 443 11.51 8.65 -0.84
C ALA A 443 12.11 7.56 0.05
N GLY A 444 13.00 7.95 0.96
CA GLY A 444 13.58 7.05 1.95
C GLY A 444 14.98 7.49 2.36
N TYR A 445 15.87 6.52 2.55
CA TYR A 445 17.21 6.75 3.07
C TYR A 445 18.29 6.18 2.16
N LEU A 446 19.43 6.87 2.12
CA LEU A 446 20.63 6.45 1.41
C LEU A 446 21.84 6.58 2.35
N LEU A 447 22.76 5.63 2.28
CA LEU A 447 24.12 5.81 2.78
C LEU A 447 24.98 6.40 1.66
N ASP A 448 25.61 7.54 1.90
CA ASP A 448 26.58 8.10 0.96
C ASP A 448 27.95 7.38 1.04
N HIS A 449 28.91 7.78 0.20
CA HIS A 449 30.23 7.15 0.16
C HIS A 449 31.06 7.31 1.45
N LYS A 450 30.63 8.16 2.39
CA LYS A 450 31.21 8.34 3.73
C LYS A 450 30.38 7.65 4.82
N ASP A 451 29.46 6.78 4.42
CA ASP A 451 28.49 6.09 5.28
C ASP A 451 27.62 7.05 6.13
N ARG A 452 27.45 8.31 5.68
CA ARG A 452 26.46 9.21 6.29
C ARG A 452 25.08 8.83 5.79
N ARG A 453 24.09 8.83 6.69
CA ARG A 453 22.70 8.56 6.35
C ARG A 453 22.02 9.84 5.89
N VAL A 454 21.38 9.77 4.73
CA VAL A 454 20.74 10.90 4.08
C VAL A 454 19.29 10.54 3.78
N VAL A 455 18.36 11.41 4.17
CA VAL A 455 16.97 11.41 3.70
C VAL A 455 16.94 11.95 2.29
N VAL A 456 16.22 11.26 1.41
CA VAL A 456 15.97 11.69 0.03
C VAL A 456 14.49 11.60 -0.29
N VAL A 457 13.97 12.64 -0.91
CA VAL A 457 12.63 12.72 -1.49
C VAL A 457 12.73 13.34 -2.87
N PHE A 458 12.10 12.72 -3.87
CA PHE A 458 11.97 13.27 -5.22
C PHE A 458 10.59 12.92 -5.76
N PHE A 459 9.76 13.94 -5.94
CA PHE A 459 8.45 13.86 -6.57
C PHE A 459 8.48 14.50 -7.96
N VAL A 460 7.75 13.89 -8.88
CA VAL A 460 7.54 14.36 -10.25
C VAL A 460 6.06 14.22 -10.56
N ASN A 461 5.39 15.31 -10.92
CA ASN A 461 3.99 15.34 -11.35
C ASN A 461 3.91 16.02 -12.72
N HIS A 462 3.86 15.22 -13.78
CA HIS A 462 3.91 15.67 -15.17
C HIS A 462 3.43 14.56 -16.10
N PRO A 463 2.81 14.84 -17.26
CA PRO A 463 2.41 13.79 -18.20
C PRO A 463 3.57 12.87 -18.63
N GLN A 464 4.79 13.40 -18.71
CA GLN A 464 6.02 12.68 -19.05
C GLN A 464 6.71 12.02 -17.82
N ALA A 465 6.07 11.95 -16.65
CA ALA A 465 6.69 11.41 -15.42
C ALA A 465 7.23 9.98 -15.58
N GLY A 466 6.68 9.17 -16.50
CA GLY A 466 7.21 7.84 -16.85
C GLY A 466 8.68 7.86 -17.30
N SER A 467 9.14 8.98 -17.87
CA SER A 467 10.51 9.20 -18.35
C SER A 467 11.45 9.76 -17.27
N ALA A 468 10.94 10.09 -16.07
CA ALA A 468 11.72 10.73 -15.00
C ALA A 468 12.75 9.82 -14.33
N ARG A 469 12.75 8.51 -14.65
CA ARG A 469 13.60 7.50 -14.01
C ARG A 469 15.08 7.87 -14.02
N LEU A 470 15.58 8.39 -15.14
CA LEU A 470 16.98 8.79 -15.28
C LEU A 470 17.34 9.97 -14.36
N ALA A 471 16.43 10.94 -14.19
CA ALA A 471 16.63 12.07 -13.29
C ALA A 471 16.66 11.62 -11.82
N ILE A 472 15.75 10.72 -11.44
CA ILE A 472 15.75 10.13 -10.09
C ILE A 472 17.03 9.31 -9.86
N ASP A 473 17.48 8.55 -10.85
CA ASP A 473 18.75 7.81 -10.76
C ASP A 473 19.95 8.73 -10.62
N ALA A 474 19.97 9.84 -11.36
CA ALA A 474 21.01 10.85 -11.26
C ALA A 474 21.07 11.49 -9.87
N LEU A 475 19.92 11.80 -9.25
CA LEU A 475 19.88 12.32 -7.87
C LEU A 475 20.48 11.33 -6.89
N ILE A 476 20.07 10.06 -6.95
CA ILE A 476 20.57 9.04 -6.02
C ILE A 476 22.08 8.83 -6.15
N ARG A 477 22.62 8.79 -7.38
CA ARG A 477 24.07 8.71 -7.60
C ARG A 477 24.79 9.94 -7.09
N TRP A 478 24.26 11.13 -7.38
CA TRP A 478 24.83 12.38 -6.90
C TRP A 478 24.90 12.42 -5.37
N ILE A 479 23.85 11.99 -4.66
CA ILE A 479 23.88 11.94 -3.19
C ILE A 479 24.94 10.94 -2.70
N TYR A 480 25.09 9.80 -3.36
CA TYR A 480 26.11 8.81 -2.99
C TYR A 480 27.53 9.36 -3.15
N GLU A 481 27.80 9.99 -4.28
CA GLU A 481 29.13 10.47 -4.68
C GLU A 481 29.53 11.80 -4.04
N ARG A 482 28.57 12.57 -3.50
CA ARG A 482 28.85 13.89 -2.93
C ARG A 482 29.88 13.82 -1.79
N SER A 483 30.87 14.71 -1.84
CA SER A 483 31.92 14.87 -0.82
C SER A 483 31.41 15.35 0.54
#